data_AF-A0A212C7E6-F1
#
_entry.id   AF-A0A212C7E6-F1
#
_cell.length_a   1.000
_cell.length_b   1.000
_cell.length_c   1.000
_cell.angle_alpha   90.00
_cell.angle_beta   90.00
_cell.angle_gamma   90.00
#
_symmetry.space_group_name_H-M   'P 1'
#
loop_
_entity.id
_entity.type
_entity.pdbx_description
1 polymer ?
#
loop_
_entity_poly.entity_id
_entity_poly.type
_entity_poly.pdbx_seq_one_letter_code
_entity_poly.pdbx_strand_id
1 'polypeptide(L)'
;MTNKEFPIVAEVIEAPQGNQLPISILQPGKTIVIHKKCQASKILASEIRSNSPKRHFLIPTSYKGRFKRRPREFPTAYDLEIAKSEKEPLHVVATKAFHSPFEELSSVSVGDEFLVHHSQTTEVLCEGIKKVMDVLACEKILKNSRKAALLPLYMDGGFVEVIHDKKLYQISELCAQFRLPFNVKVSVRDLFIEKDILAATPGLQLEESITNSYLLISDFANPKKCWEIPVGRVNMTVQVVNNFSGDPGSLLVSTVVEEITEEQYYMIRRYEGSFLHPPPRPPKHPSGEKIELTPLSLAKKKTVNLPKSPKVRL
;
A
#
# COMPACT_ATOMS: atom_id res chain seq x y z
N MET A 1 14.52 -38.45 -15.93
CA MET A 1 13.62 -38.45 -17.09
C MET A 1 13.25 -37.00 -17.38
N THR A 2 13.83 -36.43 -18.42
CA THR A 2 13.68 -35.01 -18.81
C THR A 2 12.41 -34.86 -19.64
N ASN A 3 11.26 -34.72 -18.97
CA ASN A 3 10.00 -34.38 -19.65
C ASN A 3 10.15 -33.00 -20.30
N LYS A 4 10.06 -32.93 -21.63
CA LYS A 4 9.90 -31.68 -22.37
C LYS A 4 8.50 -31.13 -22.06
N GLU A 5 8.38 -30.45 -20.93
CA GLU A 5 7.11 -29.94 -20.39
C GLU A 5 6.58 -28.74 -21.17
N PHE A 6 7.44 -28.06 -21.93
CA PHE A 6 7.07 -26.96 -22.83
C PHE A 6 7.97 -26.97 -24.07
N PRO A 7 7.55 -26.37 -25.20
CA PRO A 7 6.25 -25.73 -25.47
C PRO A 7 5.10 -26.72 -25.73
N ILE A 8 3.89 -26.37 -25.25
CA ILE A 8 2.64 -27.15 -25.41
C ILE A 8 1.67 -26.42 -26.34
N VAL A 9 1.06 -27.12 -27.28
CA VAL A 9 -0.09 -26.61 -28.06
C VAL A 9 -1.38 -27.05 -27.39
N ALA A 10 -2.25 -26.09 -27.07
CA ALA A 10 -3.52 -26.35 -26.42
C ALA A 10 -4.66 -25.59 -27.11
N GLU A 11 -5.83 -26.21 -27.16
CA GLU A 11 -7.08 -25.59 -27.58
C GLU A 11 -7.85 -25.10 -26.36
N VAL A 12 -8.36 -23.86 -26.42
CA VAL A 12 -9.16 -23.29 -25.35
C VAL A 12 -10.57 -23.87 -25.42
N ILE A 13 -11.00 -24.52 -24.34
CA ILE A 13 -12.36 -25.07 -24.21
C ILE A 13 -13.25 -24.07 -23.50
N GLU A 14 -12.78 -23.53 -22.37
CA GLU A 14 -13.48 -22.53 -21.58
C GLU A 14 -12.60 -21.29 -21.44
N ALA A 15 -13.14 -20.14 -21.84
CA ALA A 15 -12.46 -18.87 -21.75
C ALA A 15 -12.24 -18.44 -20.29
N PRO A 16 -11.18 -17.66 -20.03
CA PRO A 16 -10.96 -17.10 -18.72
C PRO A 16 -12.04 -16.09 -18.36
N GLN A 17 -12.55 -16.17 -17.13
CA GLN A 17 -13.49 -15.18 -16.60
C GLN A 17 -12.73 -13.92 -16.15
N GLY A 18 -12.86 -12.82 -16.90
CA GLY A 18 -12.28 -11.52 -16.52
C GLY A 18 -12.02 -10.58 -17.71
N ASN A 19 -12.09 -9.26 -17.46
CA ASN A 19 -12.11 -8.23 -18.50
C ASN A 19 -10.73 -7.81 -19.06
N GLN A 20 -9.62 -8.21 -18.45
CA GLN A 20 -8.30 -7.60 -18.70
C GLN A 20 -7.27 -8.51 -19.40
N LEU A 21 -7.66 -9.74 -19.75
CA LEU A 21 -6.80 -10.64 -20.51
C LEU A 21 -6.91 -10.33 -22.01
N PRO A 22 -5.98 -10.82 -22.85
CA PRO A 22 -6.15 -10.79 -24.30
C PRO A 22 -7.31 -11.71 -24.71
N ILE A 23 -8.54 -11.24 -24.49
CA ILE A 23 -9.79 -11.97 -24.68
C ILE A 23 -9.83 -12.56 -26.09
N SER A 24 -9.28 -11.87 -27.10
CA SER A 24 -9.31 -12.32 -28.50
C SER A 24 -8.62 -13.66 -28.77
N ILE A 25 -7.52 -13.99 -28.07
CA ILE A 25 -6.79 -15.25 -28.30
C ILE A 25 -7.25 -16.37 -27.35
N LEU A 26 -7.89 -16.01 -26.23
CA LEU A 26 -8.36 -16.94 -25.21
C LEU A 26 -9.86 -17.27 -25.35
N GLN A 27 -10.41 -17.16 -26.56
CA GLN A 27 -11.78 -17.58 -26.85
C GLN A 27 -11.88 -19.09 -27.04
N PRO A 28 -13.04 -19.71 -26.72
CA PRO A 28 -13.25 -21.13 -27.00
C PRO A 28 -13.01 -21.47 -28.48
N GLY A 29 -12.36 -22.61 -28.74
CA GLY A 29 -11.97 -23.07 -30.08
C GLY A 29 -10.71 -22.42 -30.65
N LYS A 30 -10.05 -21.52 -29.91
CA LYS A 30 -8.75 -20.96 -30.30
C LYS A 30 -7.60 -21.86 -29.87
N THR A 31 -6.61 -22.01 -30.74
CA THR A 31 -5.38 -22.73 -30.44
C THR A 31 -4.29 -21.78 -29.97
N ILE A 32 -3.73 -22.05 -28.80
CA ILE A 32 -2.64 -21.29 -28.19
C ILE A 32 -1.39 -22.15 -28.02
N VAL A 33 -0.24 -21.50 -27.93
CA VAL A 33 1.03 -22.14 -27.56
C VAL A 33 1.42 -21.64 -26.18
N ILE A 34 1.61 -22.57 -25.24
CA ILE A 34 2.15 -22.30 -23.92
C ILE A 34 3.65 -22.55 -23.99
N HIS A 35 4.44 -21.48 -23.93
CA HIS A 35 5.89 -21.52 -24.18
C HIS A 35 6.71 -21.94 -22.97
N LYS A 36 6.32 -21.45 -21.78
CA LYS A 36 6.99 -21.75 -20.51
C LYS A 36 6.19 -21.21 -19.33
N LYS A 37 6.49 -21.75 -18.16
CA LYS A 37 6.24 -21.09 -16.87
C LYS A 37 7.31 -20.03 -16.62
N CYS A 38 6.91 -18.86 -16.13
CA CYS A 38 7.81 -17.80 -15.70
C CYS A 38 7.35 -17.19 -14.38
N GLN A 39 8.26 -16.47 -13.73
CA GLN A 39 7.92 -15.55 -12.65
C GLN A 39 8.14 -14.14 -13.16
N ALA A 40 7.20 -13.26 -12.83
CA ALA A 40 7.28 -11.85 -13.17
C ALA A 40 6.96 -11.00 -11.94
N SER A 41 7.80 -9.99 -11.72
CA SER A 41 7.59 -8.97 -10.70
C SER A 41 6.72 -7.85 -11.27
N LYS A 42 5.67 -7.48 -10.54
CA LYS A 42 4.79 -6.34 -10.84
C LYS A 42 4.61 -5.51 -9.58
N ILE A 43 4.42 -4.20 -9.76
CA ILE A 43 4.18 -3.29 -8.65
C ILE A 43 2.69 -3.28 -8.36
N LEU A 44 2.34 -3.60 -7.10
CA LEU A 44 0.99 -3.40 -6.59
C LEU A 44 0.77 -1.92 -6.33
N ALA A 45 -0.33 -1.38 -6.85
CA ALA A 45 -0.68 0.01 -6.67
C ALA A 45 -2.17 0.17 -6.40
N SER A 46 -2.52 1.18 -5.61
CA SER A 46 -3.91 1.57 -5.35
C SER A 46 -4.18 3.00 -5.77
N GLU A 47 -5.40 3.25 -6.23
CA GLU A 47 -5.83 4.59 -6.55
C GLU A 47 -6.02 5.45 -5.29
N ILE A 48 -5.44 6.66 -5.29
CA ILE A 48 -5.60 7.63 -4.21
C ILE A 48 -6.90 8.41 -4.48
N ARG A 49 -8.01 7.94 -3.91
CA ARG A 49 -9.34 8.57 -3.97
C ARG A 49 -10.05 8.51 -2.62
N SER A 50 -10.82 9.56 -2.32
CA SER A 50 -11.51 9.74 -1.04
C SER A 50 -12.93 9.14 -0.99
N ASN A 51 -13.62 9.06 -2.13
CA ASN A 51 -15.09 8.88 -2.18
C ASN A 51 -15.57 7.67 -2.99
N SER A 52 -14.72 6.69 -3.31
CA SER A 52 -15.12 5.50 -4.08
C SER A 52 -14.33 4.27 -3.60
N PRO A 53 -14.81 3.03 -3.86
CA PRO A 53 -13.97 1.86 -3.67
C PRO A 53 -12.63 2.07 -4.39
N LYS A 54 -11.54 1.74 -3.70
CA LYS A 54 -10.19 1.92 -4.24
C LYS A 54 -10.01 0.93 -5.38
N ARG A 55 -9.59 1.43 -6.53
CA ARG A 55 -9.17 0.57 -7.65
C ARG A 55 -7.74 0.11 -7.39
N HIS A 56 -7.47 -1.15 -7.68
CA HIS A 56 -6.17 -1.77 -7.45
C HIS A 56 -5.58 -2.22 -8.79
N PHE A 57 -4.27 -2.09 -8.93
CA PHE A 57 -3.56 -2.37 -10.16
C PHE A 57 -2.29 -3.18 -9.92
N LEU A 58 -1.95 -4.02 -10.89
CA LEU A 58 -0.62 -4.62 -11.03
C LEU A 58 0.07 -4.00 -12.23
N ILE A 59 1.13 -3.24 -11.96
CA ILE A 59 1.86 -2.49 -12.98
C ILE A 59 3.15 -3.26 -13.32
N PRO A 60 3.33 -3.71 -14.57
CA PRO A 60 4.56 -4.37 -14.95
C PRO A 60 5.74 -3.39 -14.96
N THR A 61 6.94 -3.87 -14.62
CA THR A 61 8.15 -3.05 -14.60
C THR A 61 8.56 -2.51 -15.98
N SER A 62 8.06 -3.14 -17.04
CA SER A 62 8.20 -2.75 -18.45
C SER A 62 7.25 -1.62 -18.88
N TYR A 63 6.32 -1.17 -18.03
CA TYR A 63 5.43 -0.04 -18.32
C TYR A 63 6.24 1.23 -18.63
N LYS A 64 5.96 1.84 -19.78
CA LYS A 64 6.76 2.95 -20.33
C LYS A 64 6.17 4.33 -20.08
N GLY A 65 5.00 4.41 -19.43
CA GLY A 65 4.46 5.68 -18.96
C GLY A 65 5.38 6.35 -17.95
N ARG A 66 5.28 7.67 -17.84
CA ARG A 66 6.10 8.47 -16.94
C ARG A 66 5.30 8.97 -15.75
N PHE A 67 5.89 8.87 -14.57
CA PHE A 67 5.29 9.25 -13.31
C PHE A 67 5.89 10.54 -12.77
N LYS A 68 5.05 11.35 -12.14
CA LYS A 68 5.47 12.47 -11.30
C LYS A 68 5.18 12.13 -9.84
N ARG A 69 6.13 12.44 -8.95
CA ARG A 69 5.96 12.24 -7.50
C ARG A 69 4.81 13.10 -6.98
N ARG A 70 4.11 12.58 -5.96
CA ARG A 70 3.05 13.26 -5.23
C ARG A 70 3.41 13.25 -3.75
N PRO A 71 3.09 14.32 -3.00
CA PRO A 71 3.23 14.33 -1.55
C PRO A 71 2.55 13.12 -0.89
N ARG A 72 3.22 12.56 0.11
CA ARG A 72 2.63 11.64 1.10
C ARG A 72 2.11 12.42 2.30
N GLU A 73 1.10 11.87 2.94
CA GLU A 73 0.56 12.37 4.20
C GLU A 73 0.91 11.37 5.30
N PHE A 74 1.41 11.87 6.41
CA PHE A 74 1.86 11.10 7.56
C PHE A 74 1.18 11.63 8.81
N PRO A 75 0.17 10.94 9.35
CA PRO A 75 -0.53 11.42 10.54
C PRO A 75 0.40 11.65 11.74
N THR A 76 1.36 10.74 11.95
CA THR A 76 2.21 10.74 13.15
C THR A 76 3.70 10.77 12.84
N ALA A 77 4.52 11.09 13.85
CA ALA A 77 5.98 10.97 13.73
C ALA A 77 6.43 9.52 13.57
N TYR A 78 5.66 8.55 14.08
CA TYR A 78 5.88 7.13 13.81
C TYR A 78 5.77 6.79 12.32
N ASP A 79 4.81 7.39 11.61
CA ASP A 79 4.67 7.20 10.16
C ASP A 79 5.87 7.77 9.39
N LEU A 80 6.46 8.88 9.87
CA LEU A 80 7.71 9.43 9.31
C LEU A 80 8.89 8.48 9.51
N GLU A 81 9.00 7.87 10.68
CA GLU A 81 10.05 6.89 10.99
C GLU A 81 9.95 5.66 10.08
N ILE A 82 8.74 5.16 9.79
CA ILE A 82 8.55 4.06 8.83
C ILE A 82 8.92 4.50 7.41
N ALA A 83 8.56 5.73 7.04
CA ALA A 83 8.67 6.23 5.68
C ALA A 83 10.07 6.71 5.28
N LYS A 84 10.96 6.93 6.26
CA LYS A 84 12.33 7.41 6.01
C LYS A 84 13.13 6.42 5.17
N SER A 85 14.13 6.96 4.47
CA SER A 85 15.05 6.20 3.62
C SER A 85 16.46 6.72 3.82
N GLU A 86 17.44 5.82 3.84
CA GLU A 86 18.86 6.19 3.86
C GLU A 86 19.30 6.90 2.56
N LYS A 87 18.57 6.69 1.46
CA LYS A 87 18.93 7.20 0.13
C LYS A 87 18.51 8.65 -0.10
N GLU A 88 17.43 9.11 0.53
CA GLU A 88 16.87 10.45 0.33
C GLU A 88 16.33 11.00 1.65
N PRO A 89 16.72 12.23 2.04
CA PRO A 89 16.17 12.85 3.23
C PRO A 89 14.68 13.16 3.05
N LEU A 90 13.87 12.76 4.03
CA LEU A 90 12.44 13.03 4.02
C LEU A 90 12.17 14.45 4.55
N HIS A 91 11.73 15.34 3.65
CA HIS A 91 11.34 16.72 3.98
C HIS A 91 9.83 16.82 4.14
N VAL A 92 9.35 17.33 5.27
CA VAL A 92 7.91 17.43 5.57
C VAL A 92 7.52 18.76 6.20
N VAL A 93 6.26 19.15 6.03
CA VAL A 93 5.62 20.30 6.68
C VAL A 93 4.55 19.80 7.65
N ALA A 94 4.55 20.30 8.88
CA ALA A 94 3.51 20.01 9.86
C ALA A 94 2.21 20.77 9.54
N THR A 95 1.08 20.07 9.66
CA THR A 95 -0.28 20.58 9.38
C THR A 95 -1.12 20.69 10.65
N LYS A 96 -0.69 20.07 11.75
CA LYS A 96 -1.27 20.22 13.08
C LYS A 96 -0.21 20.69 14.07
N ALA A 97 -0.66 21.50 15.03
CA ALA A 97 0.17 21.87 16.17
C ALA A 97 0.18 20.74 17.20
N PHE A 98 1.33 20.53 17.82
CA PHE A 98 1.53 19.61 18.93
C PHE A 98 2.36 20.29 20.01
N HIS A 99 1.84 20.30 21.23
CA HIS A 99 2.57 20.83 22.37
C HIS A 99 3.19 19.66 23.16
N SER A 100 4.50 19.67 23.27
CA SER A 100 5.20 18.67 24.08
C SER A 100 4.99 18.96 25.57
N PRO A 101 4.64 17.94 26.39
CA PRO A 101 4.62 18.07 27.84
C PRO A 101 6.01 17.98 28.49
N PHE A 102 7.04 17.59 27.73
CA PHE A 102 8.42 17.42 28.19
C PHE A 102 9.32 18.49 27.57
N GLU A 103 10.17 19.11 28.38
CA GLU A 103 11.08 20.19 27.97
C GLU A 103 12.19 19.71 27.02
N GLU A 104 12.58 18.44 27.14
CA GLU A 104 13.58 17.80 26.31
C GLU A 104 13.10 17.54 24.87
N LEU A 105 11.79 17.60 24.63
CA LEU A 105 11.18 17.34 23.32
C LEU A 105 10.66 18.61 22.68
N SER A 106 10.60 18.60 21.35
CA SER A 106 10.19 19.76 20.58
C SER A 106 8.67 19.84 20.43
N SER A 107 8.12 21.02 20.68
CA SER A 107 6.76 21.37 20.25
C SER A 107 6.76 21.72 18.76
N VAL A 108 5.64 21.42 18.09
CA VAL A 108 5.45 21.64 16.65
C VAL A 108 4.28 22.60 16.44
N SER A 109 4.48 23.56 15.54
CA SER A 109 3.44 24.49 15.07
C SER A 109 3.05 24.18 13.63
N VAL A 110 1.84 24.59 13.23
CA VAL A 110 1.40 24.46 11.84
C VAL A 110 2.31 25.28 10.93
N GLY A 111 2.77 24.66 9.84
CA GLY A 111 3.70 25.25 8.88
C GLY A 111 5.18 25.05 9.21
N ASP A 112 5.51 24.41 10.34
CA ASP A 112 6.90 24.06 10.63
C ASP A 112 7.42 23.02 9.63
N GLU A 113 8.61 23.27 9.09
CA GLU A 113 9.32 22.38 8.14
C GLU A 113 10.38 21.55 8.86
N PHE A 114 10.46 20.25 8.54
CA PHE A 114 11.39 19.30 9.16
C PHE A 114 12.07 18.41 8.14
N LEU A 115 13.39 18.23 8.27
CA LEU A 115 14.14 17.13 7.66
C LEU A 115 14.27 15.98 8.66
N VAL A 116 13.79 14.80 8.28
CA VAL A 116 13.81 13.61 9.12
C VAL A 116 15.15 12.89 8.99
N HIS A 117 15.77 12.52 10.12
CA HIS A 117 17.04 11.78 10.15
C HIS A 117 16.84 10.35 10.67
N HIS A 118 17.08 10.11 11.96
CA HIS A 118 17.05 8.78 12.56
C HIS A 118 16.21 8.75 13.84
N SER A 119 15.80 7.55 14.23
CA SER A 119 15.18 7.31 15.52
C SER A 119 16.24 7.10 16.59
N GLN A 120 15.95 7.58 17.79
CA GLN A 120 16.80 7.37 18.96
C GLN A 120 15.94 7.31 20.23
N THR A 121 16.50 6.77 21.30
CA THR A 121 15.88 6.82 22.62
C THR A 121 16.37 8.04 23.38
N THR A 122 15.50 8.64 24.18
CA THR A 122 15.85 9.77 25.06
C THR A 122 15.17 9.59 26.41
N GLU A 123 15.88 9.94 27.49
CA GLU A 123 15.31 9.99 28.83
C GLU A 123 14.52 11.29 28.99
N VAL A 124 13.24 11.18 29.31
CA VAL A 124 12.38 12.31 29.67
C VAL A 124 11.95 12.20 31.12
N LEU A 125 11.89 13.34 31.81
CA LEU A 125 11.39 13.38 33.18
C LEU A 125 9.86 13.44 33.18
N CYS A 126 9.22 12.33 33.55
CA CYS A 126 7.77 12.24 33.68
C CYS A 126 7.41 12.08 35.16
N GLU A 127 6.79 13.09 35.76
CA GLU A 127 6.32 13.04 37.16
C GLU A 127 7.46 12.72 38.16
N GLY A 128 8.67 13.24 37.90
CA GLY A 128 9.86 12.97 38.72
C GLY A 128 10.52 11.61 38.47
N ILE A 129 9.93 10.76 37.62
CA ILE A 129 10.50 9.47 37.20
C ILE A 129 11.12 9.63 35.81
N LYS A 130 12.38 9.22 35.66
CA LYS A 130 13.03 9.11 34.35
C LYS A 130 12.38 7.99 33.55
N LYS A 131 11.79 8.32 32.40
CA LYS A 131 11.25 7.36 31.44
C LYS A 131 12.07 7.43 30.16
N VAL A 132 12.45 6.26 29.64
CA VAL A 132 13.06 6.14 28.31
C VAL A 132 11.95 6.14 27.27
N MET A 133 12.11 6.95 26.23
CA MET A 133 11.10 7.11 25.20
C MET A 133 11.75 7.19 23.82
N ASP A 134 11.09 6.58 22.83
CA ASP A 134 11.50 6.63 21.43
C ASP A 134 11.11 7.98 20.80
N VAL A 135 12.11 8.63 20.19
CA VAL A 135 11.98 9.94 19.54
C VAL A 135 12.58 9.89 18.14
N LEU A 136 12.04 10.74 17.26
CA LEU A 136 12.56 10.98 15.93
C LEU A 136 13.41 12.25 15.94
N ALA A 137 14.70 12.09 15.63
CA ALA A 137 15.61 13.22 15.47
C ALA A 137 15.38 13.88 14.11
N CYS A 138 15.09 15.17 14.13
CA CYS A 138 14.81 15.99 12.95
C CYS A 138 15.61 17.29 12.97
N GLU A 139 15.85 17.88 11.80
CA GLU A 139 16.27 19.28 11.66
C GLU A 139 15.05 20.13 11.32
N LYS A 140 14.63 21.01 12.23
CA LYS A 140 13.64 22.05 11.95
C LYS A 140 14.27 23.11 11.05
N ILE A 141 13.69 23.32 9.87
CA ILE A 141 14.13 24.34 8.93
C ILE A 141 13.54 25.69 9.34
N LEU A 142 14.40 26.66 9.57
CA LEU A 142 14.06 28.06 9.79
C LEU A 142 14.58 28.89 8.61
N LYS A 143 14.11 30.13 8.48
CA LYS A 143 14.46 31.01 7.36
C LYS A 143 15.97 31.10 7.08
N ASN A 144 16.79 31.19 8.14
CA ASN A 144 18.23 31.42 8.03
C ASN A 144 19.09 30.39 8.80
N SER A 145 18.48 29.35 9.37
CA SER A 145 19.20 28.36 10.19
C SER A 145 18.44 27.05 10.26
N ARG A 146 19.10 26.01 10.75
CA ARG A 146 18.47 24.74 11.10
C ARG A 146 18.65 24.50 12.58
N LYS A 147 17.60 24.01 13.24
CA LYS A 147 17.63 23.69 14.67
C LYS A 147 17.30 22.22 14.86
N ALA A 148 18.09 21.51 15.67
CA ALA A 148 17.77 20.15 16.07
C ALA A 148 16.41 20.11 16.80
N ALA A 149 15.59 19.13 16.46
CA ALA A 149 14.28 18.88 17.04
C ALA A 149 14.14 17.39 17.35
N LEU A 150 13.55 17.08 18.51
CA LEU A 150 13.24 15.71 18.92
C LEU A 150 11.73 15.57 18.99
N LEU A 151 11.18 14.76 18.08
CA LEU A 151 9.74 14.56 17.94
C LEU A 151 9.35 13.21 18.59
N PRO A 152 8.47 13.17 19.60
CA PRO A 152 8.01 11.91 20.16
C PRO A 152 7.26 11.09 19.11
N LEU A 153 7.57 9.78 18.96
CA LEU A 153 6.97 8.96 17.89
C LEU A 153 5.45 8.90 17.93
N TYR A 154 4.83 8.99 19.11
CA TYR A 154 3.38 8.97 19.27
C TYR A 154 2.68 10.30 18.87
N MET A 155 3.42 11.35 18.53
CA MET A 155 2.80 12.66 18.28
C MET A 155 1.98 12.67 16.99
N ASP A 156 0.78 13.26 17.07
CA ASP A 156 -0.07 13.58 15.92
C ASP A 156 0.21 15.03 15.47
N GLY A 157 1.22 15.18 14.63
CA GLY A 157 1.59 16.46 14.02
C GLY A 157 0.97 16.67 12.64
N GLY A 158 0.42 15.61 12.02
CA GLY A 158 -0.06 15.60 10.64
C GLY A 158 0.95 16.20 9.66
N PHE A 159 1.78 15.40 9.04
CA PHE A 159 2.87 15.87 8.18
C PHE A 159 2.56 15.64 6.70
N VAL A 160 2.95 16.58 5.85
CA VAL A 160 2.86 16.45 4.38
C VAL A 160 4.26 16.54 3.79
N GLU A 161 4.61 15.58 2.94
CA GLU A 161 5.90 15.55 2.25
C GLU A 161 6.05 16.71 1.24
N VAL A 162 7.21 17.33 1.24
CA VAL A 162 7.57 18.39 0.29
C VAL A 162 8.39 17.79 -0.84
N ILE A 163 7.81 17.79 -2.05
CA ILE A 163 8.48 17.32 -3.26
C ILE A 163 9.19 18.50 -3.93
N HIS A 164 10.52 18.45 -3.96
CA HIS A 164 11.36 19.51 -4.55
C HIS A 164 11.55 19.36 -6.05
N ASP A 165 11.54 18.12 -6.54
CA ASP A 165 11.79 17.85 -7.94
C ASP A 165 10.51 17.90 -8.80
N LYS A 166 10.68 18.27 -10.07
CA LYS A 166 9.62 18.20 -11.09
C LYS A 166 9.93 17.10 -12.12
N LYS A 167 10.76 16.13 -11.73
CA LYS A 167 11.25 15.09 -12.64
C LYS A 167 10.13 14.13 -12.99
N LEU A 168 10.30 13.50 -14.14
CA LEU A 168 9.44 12.44 -14.63
C LEU A 168 10.22 11.14 -14.59
N TYR A 169 9.67 10.14 -13.91
CA TYR A 169 10.34 8.88 -13.63
C TYR A 169 9.68 7.72 -14.39
N GLN A 170 10.48 6.74 -14.77
CA GLN A 170 9.99 5.39 -15.06
C GLN A 170 9.65 4.65 -13.76
N ILE A 171 8.79 3.63 -13.84
CA ILE A 171 8.45 2.83 -12.66
C ILE A 171 9.66 2.11 -12.07
N SER A 172 10.56 1.61 -12.92
CA SER A 172 11.81 0.97 -12.49
C SER A 172 12.73 1.92 -11.73
N GLU A 173 12.85 3.18 -12.20
CA GLU A 173 13.62 4.23 -11.53
C GLU A 173 13.02 4.56 -10.16
N LEU A 174 11.69 4.67 -10.06
CA LEU A 174 11.01 4.94 -8.80
C LEU A 174 11.29 3.85 -7.77
N CYS A 175 11.12 2.59 -8.16
CA CYS A 175 11.32 1.45 -7.25
C CYS A 175 12.78 1.28 -6.83
N ALA A 176 13.75 1.74 -7.64
CA ALA A 176 15.17 1.69 -7.29
C ALA A 176 15.58 2.83 -6.33
N GLN A 177 15.00 4.02 -6.49
CA GLN A 177 15.40 5.23 -5.76
C GLN A 177 14.61 5.45 -4.47
N PHE A 178 13.31 5.20 -4.48
CA PHE A 178 12.40 5.54 -3.38
C PHE A 178 11.91 4.28 -2.65
N ARG A 179 11.68 4.44 -1.35
CA ARG A 179 11.12 3.38 -0.51
C ARG A 179 9.60 3.32 -0.70
N LEU A 180 9.07 2.12 -0.91
CA LEU A 180 7.62 1.87 -0.93
C LEU A 180 7.07 1.80 0.52
N PRO A 181 5.82 2.23 0.78
CA PRO A 181 4.87 2.79 -0.18
C PRO A 181 5.17 4.25 -0.55
N PHE A 182 4.84 4.63 -1.79
CA PHE A 182 5.09 5.98 -2.31
C PHE A 182 3.99 6.50 -3.24
N ASN A 183 3.70 7.81 -3.19
CA ASN A 183 2.62 8.41 -3.98
C ASN A 183 3.12 9.01 -5.30
N VAL A 184 2.41 8.72 -6.39
CA VAL A 184 2.74 9.18 -7.74
C VAL A 184 1.48 9.53 -8.53
N LYS A 185 1.67 10.16 -9.69
CA LYS A 185 0.64 10.36 -10.71
C LYS A 185 1.25 10.08 -12.08
N VAL A 186 0.50 9.43 -12.97
CA VAL A 186 0.88 9.32 -14.38
C VAL A 186 0.83 10.70 -15.02
N SER A 187 1.98 11.16 -15.51
CA SER A 187 2.10 12.44 -16.22
C SER A 187 2.13 12.25 -17.73
N VAL A 188 2.68 11.13 -18.20
CA VAL A 188 2.71 10.75 -19.62
C VAL A 188 2.25 9.31 -19.71
N ARG A 189 1.21 9.06 -20.51
CA ARG A 189 0.68 7.70 -20.74
C ARG A 189 1.68 6.83 -21.49
N ASP A 190 1.56 5.52 -21.35
CA ASP A 190 2.26 4.57 -22.20
C ASP A 190 1.60 4.50 -23.58
N LEU A 191 2.33 4.90 -24.62
CA LEU A 191 1.84 4.90 -26.01
C LEU A 191 1.84 3.50 -26.64
N PHE A 192 2.48 2.52 -26.02
CA PHE A 192 2.46 1.12 -26.47
C PHE A 192 1.22 0.36 -25.99
N ILE A 193 0.41 0.97 -25.13
CA ILE A 193 -0.84 0.42 -24.61
C ILE A 193 -2.00 1.19 -25.22
N GLU A 194 -2.87 0.51 -25.97
CA GLU A 194 -4.02 1.15 -26.65
C GLU A 194 -4.93 1.91 -25.67
N LYS A 195 -5.23 1.28 -24.53
CA LYS A 195 -6.03 1.86 -23.45
C LYS A 195 -5.25 1.84 -22.14
N ASP A 196 -4.41 2.86 -21.94
CA ASP A 196 -3.69 3.05 -20.68
C ASP A 196 -4.65 3.48 -19.56
N ILE A 197 -5.08 2.51 -18.76
CA ILE A 197 -5.99 2.71 -17.63
C ILE A 197 -5.38 3.55 -16.49
N LEU A 198 -4.04 3.60 -16.38
CA LEU A 198 -3.36 4.37 -15.34
C LEU A 198 -3.35 5.85 -15.66
N ALA A 199 -3.33 6.23 -16.94
CA ALA A 199 -3.34 7.62 -17.38
C ALA A 199 -4.59 8.40 -16.92
N ALA A 200 -5.71 7.70 -16.70
CA ALA A 200 -6.96 8.30 -16.21
C ALA A 200 -7.05 8.41 -14.68
N THR A 201 -6.06 7.91 -13.94
CA THR A 201 -6.07 7.94 -12.47
C THR A 201 -5.60 9.30 -11.93
N PRO A 202 -6.25 9.86 -10.89
CA PRO A 202 -5.86 11.16 -10.32
C PRO A 202 -4.54 11.07 -9.54
N GLY A 203 -4.27 9.92 -8.94
CA GLY A 203 -3.06 9.59 -8.20
C GLY A 203 -3.04 8.11 -7.84
N LEU A 204 -1.84 7.58 -7.67
CA LEU A 204 -1.57 6.18 -7.35
C LEU A 204 -0.63 6.13 -6.16
N GLN A 205 -0.91 5.23 -5.23
CA GLN A 205 0.04 4.82 -4.21
C GLN A 205 0.68 3.52 -4.72
N LEU A 206 1.98 3.55 -4.98
CA LEU A 206 2.76 2.34 -5.23
C LEU A 206 3.04 1.71 -3.86
N GLU A 207 2.66 0.46 -3.68
CA GLU A 207 2.62 -0.16 -2.35
C GLU A 207 3.76 -1.14 -2.14
N GLU A 208 3.93 -2.07 -3.08
CA GLU A 208 4.85 -3.20 -2.94
C GLU A 208 5.22 -3.79 -4.30
N SER A 209 6.36 -4.48 -4.36
CA SER A 209 6.77 -5.28 -5.52
C SER A 209 6.42 -6.73 -5.29
N ILE A 210 5.57 -7.29 -6.13
CA ILE A 210 5.00 -8.62 -5.95
C ILE A 210 5.48 -9.54 -7.07
N THR A 211 6.01 -10.70 -6.69
CA THR A 211 6.48 -11.71 -7.64
C THR A 211 5.47 -12.84 -7.73
N ASN A 212 4.84 -12.97 -8.91
CA ASN A 212 3.82 -14.00 -9.15
C ASN A 212 4.24 -14.97 -10.26
N SER A 213 3.63 -16.15 -10.26
CA SER A 213 3.82 -17.15 -11.33
C SER A 213 2.88 -16.88 -12.50
N TYR A 214 3.44 -16.92 -13.70
CA TYR A 214 2.73 -16.71 -14.96
C TYR A 214 3.05 -17.83 -15.96
N LEU A 215 2.15 -18.00 -16.92
CA LEU A 215 2.40 -18.76 -18.15
C LEU A 215 2.61 -17.76 -19.28
N LEU A 216 3.67 -17.96 -20.06
CA LEU A 216 3.88 -17.21 -21.29
C LEU A 216 3.19 -17.92 -22.44
N ILE A 217 2.20 -17.27 -23.04
CA ILE A 217 1.39 -17.84 -24.11
C ILE A 217 1.45 -17.01 -25.38
N SER A 218 1.16 -17.62 -26.53
CA SER A 218 0.94 -16.91 -27.80
C SER A 218 -0.22 -17.52 -28.58
N ASP A 219 -0.69 -16.80 -29.59
CA ASP A 219 -1.52 -17.38 -30.63
C ASP A 219 -0.69 -18.39 -31.44
N PHE A 220 -1.28 -19.52 -31.83
CA PHE A 220 -0.64 -20.50 -32.71
C PHE A 220 -0.32 -19.88 -34.08
N ALA A 221 -1.18 -18.99 -34.60
CA ALA A 221 -0.96 -18.32 -35.87
C ALA A 221 0.15 -17.25 -35.80
N ASN A 222 0.45 -16.73 -34.61
CA ASN A 222 1.48 -15.71 -34.41
C ASN A 222 2.29 -16.00 -33.13
N PRO A 223 3.23 -16.97 -33.19
CA PRO A 223 3.94 -17.43 -32.00
C PRO A 223 4.94 -16.41 -31.43
N LYS A 224 5.27 -15.35 -32.19
CA LYS A 224 6.25 -14.33 -31.78
C LYS A 224 5.69 -13.33 -30.78
N LYS A 225 4.38 -13.06 -30.81
CA LYS A 225 3.73 -12.13 -29.89
C LYS A 225 3.19 -12.93 -28.71
N CYS A 226 3.71 -12.66 -27.53
CA CYS A 226 3.36 -13.39 -26.32
C CYS A 226 2.67 -12.53 -25.28
N TRP A 227 1.92 -13.18 -24.39
CA TRP A 227 1.23 -12.57 -23.27
C TRP A 227 1.43 -13.40 -22.01
N GLU A 228 1.39 -12.74 -20.86
CA GLU A 228 1.48 -13.39 -19.55
C GLU A 228 0.08 -13.70 -19.01
N ILE A 229 -0.16 -14.94 -18.60
CA ILE A 229 -1.39 -15.34 -17.89
C ILE A 229 -1.03 -15.69 -16.44
N PRO A 230 -1.65 -15.03 -15.44
CA PRO A 230 -1.40 -15.33 -14.03
C PRO A 230 -2.04 -16.66 -13.62
N VAL A 231 -1.22 -17.58 -13.12
CA VAL A 231 -1.65 -18.96 -12.80
C VAL A 231 -2.65 -19.01 -11.64
N GLY A 232 -2.50 -18.14 -10.63
CA GLY A 232 -3.33 -18.16 -9.42
C GLY A 232 -4.58 -17.28 -9.45
N ARG A 233 -4.86 -16.60 -10.58
CA ARG A 233 -5.97 -15.63 -10.67
C ARG A 233 -6.91 -15.88 -11.84
N VAL A 234 -6.58 -16.82 -12.72
CA VAL A 234 -7.31 -17.09 -13.94
C VAL A 234 -7.71 -18.54 -13.98
N ASN A 235 -9.01 -18.77 -14.11
CA ASN A 235 -9.59 -20.09 -14.30
C ASN A 235 -9.92 -20.24 -15.78
N MET A 236 -9.31 -21.21 -16.45
CA MET A 236 -9.61 -21.58 -17.83
C MET A 236 -9.40 -23.08 -18.03
N THR A 237 -10.11 -23.67 -18.98
CA THR A 237 -9.98 -25.08 -19.33
C THR A 237 -9.42 -25.18 -20.74
N VAL A 238 -8.35 -25.95 -20.90
CA VAL A 238 -7.69 -26.17 -22.19
C VAL A 238 -7.50 -27.66 -22.45
N GLN A 239 -7.58 -28.06 -23.71
CA GLN A 239 -7.27 -29.41 -24.17
C GLN A 239 -5.90 -29.39 -24.83
N VAL A 240 -4.98 -30.24 -24.37
CA VAL A 240 -3.66 -30.38 -25.01
C VAL A 240 -3.85 -31.13 -26.33
N VAL A 241 -3.41 -30.51 -27.43
CA VAL A 241 -3.62 -31.04 -28.79
C VAL A 241 -2.34 -31.64 -29.36
N ASN A 242 -1.17 -31.01 -29.13
CA ASN A 242 0.11 -31.49 -29.65
C ASN A 242 1.33 -30.84 -28.96
N ASN A 243 2.52 -31.37 -29.22
CA ASN A 243 3.79 -30.72 -28.89
C ASN A 243 4.19 -29.76 -30.01
N PHE A 244 4.58 -28.53 -29.65
CA PHE A 244 4.99 -27.53 -30.65
C PHE A 244 6.42 -27.83 -31.13
N SER A 245 6.63 -27.98 -32.44
CA SER A 245 7.92 -28.30 -33.05
C SER A 245 8.65 -27.10 -33.65
N GLY A 246 8.08 -25.90 -33.55
CA GLY A 246 8.69 -24.66 -34.06
C GLY A 246 9.77 -24.11 -33.11
N ASP A 247 10.84 -23.54 -33.68
CA ASP A 247 11.79 -22.72 -32.93
C ASP A 247 11.14 -21.36 -32.62
N PRO A 248 10.91 -21.01 -31.33
CA PRO A 248 10.20 -19.79 -30.98
C PRO A 248 11.01 -18.51 -31.26
N GLY A 249 12.32 -18.60 -31.54
CA GLY A 249 13.17 -17.43 -31.76
C GLY A 249 13.07 -16.41 -30.61
N SER A 250 13.20 -15.12 -30.92
CA SER A 250 13.00 -14.05 -29.93
C SER A 250 11.51 -13.76 -29.72
N LEU A 251 10.97 -14.15 -28.55
CA LEU A 251 9.59 -13.87 -28.15
C LEU A 251 9.42 -12.41 -27.67
N LEU A 252 8.43 -11.71 -28.22
CA LEU A 252 8.04 -10.37 -27.79
C LEU A 252 6.92 -10.46 -26.76
N VAL A 253 7.26 -10.23 -25.49
CA VAL A 253 6.29 -10.29 -24.39
C VAL A 253 5.54 -8.98 -24.25
N SER A 254 4.23 -9.02 -24.49
CA SER A 254 3.30 -7.92 -24.23
C SER A 254 2.77 -8.04 -22.80
N THR A 255 3.36 -7.26 -21.90
CA THR A 255 2.90 -7.13 -20.51
C THR A 255 1.91 -5.98 -20.42
N VAL A 256 0.73 -6.23 -19.86
CA VAL A 256 -0.32 -5.22 -19.72
C VAL A 256 -0.48 -4.85 -18.25
N VAL A 257 -0.88 -3.61 -17.99
CA VAL A 257 -1.33 -3.20 -16.65
C VAL A 257 -2.64 -3.91 -16.35
N GLU A 258 -2.70 -4.62 -15.23
CA GLU A 258 -3.90 -5.34 -14.83
C GLU A 258 -4.65 -4.53 -13.76
N GLU A 259 -5.95 -4.35 -13.92
CA GLU A 259 -6.84 -3.92 -12.83
C GLU A 259 -7.36 -5.17 -12.11
N ILE A 260 -7.14 -5.24 -10.80
CA ILE A 260 -7.52 -6.38 -9.97
C ILE A 260 -8.68 -6.02 -9.05
N THR A 261 -9.47 -7.02 -8.70
CA THR A 261 -10.58 -6.84 -7.74
C THR A 261 -10.05 -6.70 -6.32
N GLU A 262 -10.90 -6.21 -5.41
CA GLU A 262 -10.55 -6.08 -3.99
C GLU A 262 -10.24 -7.45 -3.36
N GLU A 263 -10.96 -8.51 -3.75
CA GLU A 263 -10.69 -9.87 -3.27
C GLU A 263 -9.31 -10.35 -3.73
N GLN A 264 -8.95 -10.09 -4.99
CA GLN A 264 -7.63 -10.43 -5.53
C GLN A 264 -6.52 -9.65 -4.83
N TYR A 265 -6.75 -8.36 -4.55
CA TYR A 265 -5.82 -7.52 -3.79
C TYR A 265 -5.49 -8.11 -2.42
N TYR A 266 -6.51 -8.48 -1.64
CA TYR A 266 -6.28 -9.10 -0.33
C TYR A 266 -5.69 -10.51 -0.41
N MET A 267 -6.06 -11.29 -1.44
CA MET A 267 -5.49 -12.62 -1.65
C MET A 267 -3.98 -12.54 -1.90
N ILE A 268 -3.55 -11.56 -2.70
CA ILE A 268 -2.13 -11.34 -2.98
C ILE A 268 -1.38 -10.93 -1.70
N ARG A 269 -1.93 -10.00 -0.90
CA ARG A 269 -1.29 -9.53 0.34
C ARG A 269 -1.26 -10.56 1.48
N ARG A 270 -2.19 -11.52 1.52
CA ARG A 270 -2.27 -12.52 2.61
C ARG A 270 -1.01 -13.40 2.75
N TYR A 271 -0.17 -13.46 1.71
CA TYR A 271 1.02 -14.32 1.70
C TYR A 271 2.31 -13.59 2.09
N GLU A 272 2.30 -12.26 2.21
CA GLU A 272 3.47 -11.46 2.61
C GLU A 272 3.13 -10.71 3.91
N GLY A 273 3.54 -11.31 5.03
CA GLY A 273 3.23 -10.81 6.38
C GLY A 273 3.82 -9.42 6.61
N SER A 274 2.96 -8.44 6.91
CA SER A 274 3.39 -7.12 7.36
C SER A 274 3.94 -7.20 8.78
N PHE A 275 5.26 -7.35 8.93
CA PHE A 275 5.98 -7.27 10.22
C PHE A 275 6.18 -5.82 10.68
N LEU A 276 5.16 -4.96 10.55
CA LEU A 276 5.23 -3.61 11.12
C LEU A 276 4.69 -3.65 12.56
N HIS A 277 5.53 -3.24 13.51
CA HIS A 277 5.09 -3.07 14.89
C HIS A 277 3.97 -2.02 14.95
N PRO A 278 3.00 -2.14 15.86
CA PRO A 278 1.98 -1.12 16.02
C PRO A 278 2.62 0.20 16.48
N PRO A 279 2.02 1.35 16.13
CA PRO A 279 2.50 2.65 16.61
C PRO A 279 2.58 2.67 18.15
N PRO A 280 3.59 3.33 18.73
CA PRO A 280 3.73 3.42 20.18
C PRO A 280 2.54 4.15 20.79
N ARG A 281 2.01 3.60 21.89
CA ARG A 281 0.89 4.23 22.59
C ARG A 281 1.36 5.49 23.30
N PRO A 282 0.60 6.60 23.24
CA PRO A 282 0.91 7.79 24.04
C PRO A 282 1.04 7.45 25.53
N PRO A 283 1.93 8.14 26.27
CA PRO A 283 1.99 8.03 27.72
C PRO A 283 0.62 8.31 28.34
N LYS A 284 0.24 7.56 29.39
CA LYS A 284 -0.95 7.89 30.17
C LYS A 284 -0.74 9.25 30.81
N HIS A 285 -1.61 10.22 30.54
CA HIS A 285 -1.62 11.48 31.27
C HIS A 285 -1.89 11.21 32.76
N PRO A 286 -1.23 11.92 33.70
CA PRO A 286 -1.70 11.97 35.06
C PRO A 286 -3.14 12.50 35.01
N SER A 287 -4.05 11.76 35.62
CA SER A 287 -5.39 12.27 35.88
C SER A 287 -5.23 13.62 36.58
N GLY A 288 -5.66 14.69 35.92
CA GLY A 288 -6.12 15.86 36.64
C GLY A 288 -7.06 15.37 37.73
N GLU A 289 -6.84 15.86 38.95
CA GLU A 289 -7.63 15.53 40.13
C GLU A 289 -9.09 15.34 39.75
N LYS A 290 -9.63 14.14 40.04
CA LYS A 290 -11.06 13.91 39.99
C LYS A 290 -11.70 14.94 40.92
N ILE A 291 -12.18 16.05 40.36
CA ILE A 291 -13.27 16.78 40.98
C ILE A 291 -14.43 15.79 40.92
N GLU A 292 -14.67 15.13 42.06
CA GLU A 292 -15.87 14.35 42.28
C GLU A 292 -17.07 15.27 42.03
N LEU A 293 -17.62 15.23 40.82
CA LEU A 293 -18.98 15.69 40.58
C LEU A 293 -19.90 14.69 41.27
N THR A 294 -20.23 14.99 42.52
CA THR A 294 -21.23 14.27 43.32
C THR A 294 -22.52 14.21 42.51
N PRO A 295 -23.09 13.02 42.23
CA PRO A 295 -24.37 12.93 41.54
C PRO A 295 -25.47 13.44 42.47
N LEU A 296 -26.14 14.52 42.08
CA LEU A 296 -27.36 14.99 42.71
C LEU A 296 -28.38 13.84 42.78
N SER A 297 -28.84 13.56 44.00
CA SER A 297 -29.78 12.51 44.35
C SER A 297 -31.15 12.75 43.70
N LEU A 298 -31.51 11.90 42.74
CA LEU A 298 -32.90 11.81 42.28
C LEU A 298 -33.66 10.85 43.21
N ALA A 299 -34.43 11.42 44.14
CA ALA A 299 -35.31 10.69 45.03
C ALA A 299 -36.33 9.84 44.25
N LYS A 300 -36.23 8.51 44.34
CA LYS A 300 -37.29 7.59 43.88
C LYS A 300 -38.42 7.57 44.92
N LYS A 301 -39.59 8.04 44.50
CA LYS A 301 -40.87 7.95 45.22
C LYS A 301 -41.18 6.49 45.58
N LYS A 302 -41.54 6.28 46.85
CA LYS A 302 -42.17 5.07 47.39
C LYS A 302 -43.41 4.71 46.56
N THR A 303 -43.49 3.49 46.07
CA THR A 303 -44.77 2.86 45.69
C THR A 303 -45.03 1.73 46.67
N VAL A 304 -46.19 1.83 47.32
CA VAL A 304 -46.72 0.94 48.35
C VAL A 304 -47.08 -0.43 47.73
N ASN A 305 -46.56 -1.52 48.31
CA ASN A 305 -47.00 -2.88 47.98
C ASN A 305 -48.11 -3.30 48.94
N LEU A 306 -49.29 -3.64 48.39
CA LEU A 306 -50.35 -4.37 49.09
C LEU A 306 -49.95 -5.86 49.28
N PRO A 307 -50.41 -6.52 50.36
CA PRO A 307 -49.98 -7.87 50.72
C PRO A 307 -50.68 -8.97 49.91
N LYS A 308 -49.94 -10.05 49.59
CA LYS A 308 -50.45 -11.28 48.97
C LYS A 308 -50.96 -12.26 50.03
N SER A 309 -52.11 -12.87 49.75
CA SER A 309 -52.79 -13.91 50.54
C SER A 309 -51.98 -15.21 50.66
N PRO A 310 -52.18 -16.02 51.72
CA PRO A 310 -51.35 -17.19 52.00
C PRO A 310 -51.82 -18.46 51.25
N LYS A 311 -50.87 -19.31 50.89
CA LYS A 311 -51.10 -20.64 50.31
C LYS A 311 -51.57 -21.63 51.38
N VAL A 312 -52.68 -22.34 51.11
CA VAL A 312 -53.05 -23.58 51.78
C VAL A 312 -52.34 -24.75 51.08
N ARG A 313 -51.83 -25.70 51.87
CA ARG A 313 -51.40 -27.04 51.41
C ARG A 313 -52.31 -28.06 52.10
N LEU A 314 -52.76 -29.03 51.30
CA LEU A 314 -53.77 -30.09 51.52
C LEU A 314 -55.17 -29.71 51.06
#